data_AF-A0A428PW79-F1
#
_entry.id   AF-A0A428PW79-F1
#
_cell.length_a   1.000
_cell.length_b   1.000
_cell.length_c   1.000
_cell.angle_alpha   90.00
_cell.angle_beta   90.00
_cell.angle_gamma   90.00
#
_symmetry.space_group_name_H-M   'P 1'
#
loop_
_entity.id
_entity.type
_entity.pdbx_description
1 polymer ?
#
loop_
_entity_poly.entity_id
_entity_poly.type
_entity_poly.pdbx_seq_one_letter_code
_entity_poly.pdbx_strand_id
1 'polypeptide(L)'
;MADDIPVAYDLASHHALGGGSYAFKSDYPPYLKTLLRDPSQRTEVNIIIQPNCSPHVGTLCSLGLAFVVARRLADIGLDVSVTCDLWDRAKGEQYTIDGVVYQRSLRDKGTFQRYLPHYVEILSTLSERYRVPHHLRMEEEFLSNREIPSVLRDLILNREFYGRYLAPGRAALAIRAGCPTCGLVEKYGTKNIYAEDGSSVSFECPTHGRFSFSTQTECNQFQFNCQLFNLVLGLFYERVSYNWIEICGSDYAGFWQEQLLWRFLSKPITIVYTPLISDWSGSKISKSLYLQETAYHYLREAGQEYLLNYEVCRKEGKDLNTLWGEIELWVDEPFRLFRGYSIHYLHLLFEGRSINLGTIHQGGRVSRLSLDEETAHNMSQRGSRDCGNMDRGDGNA
;
A
#
# COMPACT_ATOMS: atom_id res chain seq x y z
N MET A 1 -43.54 4.44 7.01
CA MET A 1 -42.83 3.16 6.81
C MET A 1 -42.23 3.25 5.44
N ALA A 2 -40.91 3.37 5.34
CA ALA A 2 -40.23 3.45 4.05
C ALA A 2 -40.25 2.05 3.44
N ASP A 3 -40.67 1.95 2.19
CA ASP A 3 -40.57 0.73 1.39
C ASP A 3 -39.08 0.42 1.19
N ASP A 4 -38.52 -0.39 2.09
CA ASP A 4 -37.20 -0.99 1.87
C ASP A 4 -37.31 -1.85 0.61
N ILE A 5 -36.62 -1.45 -0.45
CA ILE A 5 -36.48 -2.27 -1.65
C ILE A 5 -35.38 -3.29 -1.33
N PRO A 6 -35.70 -4.58 -1.11
CA PRO A 6 -34.67 -5.57 -0.89
C PRO A 6 -33.91 -5.76 -2.21
N VAL A 7 -32.66 -5.31 -2.26
CA VAL A 7 -31.75 -5.70 -3.33
C VAL A 7 -31.40 -7.16 -3.10
N ALA A 8 -31.92 -8.05 -3.93
CA ALA A 8 -31.60 -9.47 -3.86
C ALA A 8 -30.11 -9.68 -4.14
N TYR A 9 -29.37 -10.16 -3.14
CA TYR A 9 -27.96 -10.53 -3.27
C TYR A 9 -27.90 -12.00 -3.67
N ASP A 10 -27.56 -12.27 -4.93
CA ASP A 10 -27.50 -13.63 -5.50
C ASP A 10 -26.26 -14.43 -5.07
N LEU A 11 -25.43 -13.85 -4.19
CA LEU A 11 -24.15 -14.41 -3.71
C LEU A 11 -23.19 -14.75 -4.86
N ALA A 12 -23.37 -14.13 -6.04
CA ALA A 12 -22.55 -14.33 -7.21
C ALA A 12 -21.79 -13.04 -7.56
N SER A 13 -20.48 -13.16 -7.76
CA SER A 13 -19.69 -12.06 -8.32
C SER A 13 -19.82 -12.07 -9.84
N HIS A 14 -20.35 -11.00 -10.42
CA HIS A 14 -20.48 -10.83 -11.87
C HIS A 14 -19.20 -10.30 -12.52
N HIS A 15 -19.03 -10.60 -13.82
CA HIS A 15 -17.77 -10.82 -14.54
C HIS A 15 -16.84 -9.61 -14.86
N ALA A 16 -16.95 -8.46 -14.20
CA ALA A 16 -16.04 -7.34 -14.47
C ALA A 16 -14.78 -7.43 -13.60
N LEU A 17 -13.77 -8.21 -14.03
CA LEU A 17 -12.45 -8.19 -13.39
C LEU A 17 -11.62 -6.98 -13.86
N GLY A 18 -10.69 -6.53 -13.03
CA GLY A 18 -9.75 -5.47 -13.42
C GLY A 18 -8.76 -5.93 -14.49
N GLY A 19 -8.14 -5.00 -15.21
CA GLY A 19 -7.16 -5.32 -16.28
C GLY A 19 -6.01 -6.23 -15.82
N GLY A 20 -5.57 -6.08 -14.56
CA GLY A 20 -4.55 -6.93 -13.95
C GLY A 20 -4.95 -8.41 -13.90
N SER A 21 -6.23 -8.73 -13.65
CA SER A 21 -6.70 -10.12 -13.61
C SER A 21 -6.54 -10.83 -14.95
N TYR A 22 -6.63 -10.11 -16.07
CA TYR A 22 -6.46 -10.67 -17.41
C TYR A 22 -4.99 -10.85 -17.78
N ALA A 23 -4.12 -9.98 -17.28
CA ALA A 23 -2.68 -10.04 -17.53
C ALA A 23 -1.99 -11.09 -16.67
N PHE A 24 -2.32 -11.14 -15.38
CA PHE A 24 -1.67 -11.97 -14.36
C PHE A 24 -2.53 -13.19 -14.03
N LYS A 25 -2.80 -14.05 -15.02
CA LYS A 25 -3.70 -15.20 -14.86
C LYS A 25 -3.16 -16.28 -13.92
N SER A 26 -1.85 -16.47 -13.90
CA SER A 26 -1.12 -17.44 -13.08
C SER A 26 0.30 -16.93 -12.82
N ASP A 27 1.06 -17.63 -11.96
CA ASP A 27 2.50 -17.45 -11.81
C ASP A 27 2.94 -16.04 -11.39
N TYR A 28 2.16 -15.41 -10.49
CA TYR A 28 2.44 -14.06 -10.01
C TYR A 28 3.78 -13.92 -9.26
N PRO A 29 4.19 -14.83 -8.35
CA PRO A 29 5.50 -14.74 -7.70
C PRO A 29 6.69 -14.86 -8.68
N PRO A 30 6.71 -15.79 -9.66
CA PRO A 30 7.68 -15.76 -10.75
C PRO A 30 7.72 -14.43 -11.51
N TYR A 31 6.56 -13.82 -11.81
CA TYR A 31 6.52 -12.49 -12.43
C TYR A 31 7.17 -11.42 -11.55
N LEU A 32 6.84 -11.36 -10.25
CA LEU A 32 7.47 -10.44 -9.30
C LEU A 32 9.00 -10.59 -9.27
N LYS A 33 9.50 -11.84 -9.33
CA LYS A 33 10.95 -12.11 -9.41
C LYS A 33 11.61 -11.46 -10.63
N THR A 34 10.92 -11.35 -11.77
CA THR A 34 11.46 -10.68 -12.98
C THR A 34 11.59 -9.16 -12.83
N LEU A 35 10.88 -8.57 -11.87
CA LEU A 35 10.93 -7.13 -11.58
C LEU A 35 12.04 -6.77 -10.60
N LEU A 36 12.67 -7.76 -9.95
CA LEU A 36 13.75 -7.53 -9.01
C LEU A 36 15.01 -7.08 -9.75
N ARG A 37 15.76 -6.15 -9.13
CA ARG A 37 17.00 -5.61 -9.70
C ARG A 37 18.07 -6.70 -9.84
N ASP A 38 18.21 -7.54 -8.82
CA ASP A 38 19.13 -8.67 -8.80
C ASP A 38 18.56 -9.78 -7.93
N PRO A 39 17.90 -10.80 -8.52
CA PRO A 39 17.30 -11.92 -7.79
C PRO A 39 18.26 -12.73 -6.90
N SER A 40 19.58 -12.54 -7.01
CA SER A 40 20.56 -13.18 -6.11
C SER A 40 20.72 -12.45 -4.77
N GLN A 41 20.28 -11.20 -4.68
CA GLN A 41 20.31 -10.43 -3.43
C GLN A 41 19.09 -10.75 -2.56
N ARG A 42 19.24 -10.53 -1.26
CA ARG A 42 18.12 -10.55 -0.31
C ARG A 42 16.98 -9.64 -0.78
N THR A 43 15.74 -10.04 -0.54
CA THR A 43 14.53 -9.29 -0.86
C THR A 43 13.78 -8.94 0.42
N GLU A 44 13.57 -7.64 0.63
CA GLU A 44 12.73 -7.13 1.72
C GLU A 44 11.31 -6.92 1.18
N VAL A 45 10.34 -7.71 1.68
CA VAL A 45 8.92 -7.40 1.48
C VAL A 45 8.50 -6.45 2.59
N ASN A 46 8.31 -5.18 2.25
CA ASN A 46 8.05 -4.13 3.21
C ASN A 46 6.54 -3.85 3.33
N ILE A 47 6.12 -3.43 4.52
CA ILE A 47 4.80 -2.86 4.77
C ILE A 47 4.92 -1.73 5.78
N ILE A 48 4.32 -0.58 5.46
CA ILE A 48 4.28 0.57 6.37
C ILE A 48 2.98 0.58 7.17
N ILE A 49 3.09 0.65 8.49
CA ILE A 49 1.95 0.65 9.40
C ILE A 49 2.06 1.77 10.41
N GLN A 50 0.95 2.48 10.62
CA GLN A 50 0.80 3.45 11.71
C GLN A 50 -0.04 2.84 12.83
N PRO A 51 0.50 2.35 13.97
CA PRO A 51 -0.29 1.63 14.97
C PRO A 51 -1.01 2.60 15.94
N ASN A 52 -1.96 3.38 15.40
CA ASN A 52 -2.75 4.37 16.14
C ASN A 52 -4.15 3.89 16.55
N CYS A 53 -4.53 2.69 16.12
CA CYS A 53 -5.74 2.00 16.55
C CYS A 53 -5.51 0.48 16.49
N SER A 54 -6.47 -0.28 17.03
CA SER A 54 -6.51 -1.73 16.85
C SER A 54 -6.53 -2.06 15.34
N PRO A 55 -5.81 -3.09 14.87
CA PRO A 55 -5.85 -3.51 13.47
C PRO A 55 -7.28 -3.82 13.03
N HIS A 56 -7.70 -3.25 11.90
CA HIS A 56 -8.97 -3.59 11.24
C HIS A 56 -8.69 -4.55 10.08
N VAL A 57 -9.74 -5.08 9.45
CA VAL A 57 -9.61 -6.13 8.43
C VAL A 57 -8.69 -5.74 7.27
N GLY A 58 -8.74 -4.50 6.77
CA GLY A 58 -7.81 -4.01 5.74
C GLY A 58 -6.33 -4.05 6.15
N THR A 59 -6.02 -3.75 7.42
CA THR A 59 -4.66 -3.91 7.97
C THR A 59 -4.26 -5.38 8.03
N LEU A 60 -5.17 -6.25 8.48
CA LEU A 60 -4.94 -7.70 8.51
C LEU A 60 -4.67 -8.23 7.10
N CYS A 61 -5.46 -7.80 6.10
CA CYS A 61 -5.25 -8.16 4.70
C CYS A 61 -3.87 -7.76 4.19
N SER A 62 -3.40 -6.55 4.51
CA SER A 62 -2.10 -6.06 4.05
C SER A 62 -0.95 -6.83 4.72
N LEU A 63 -1.04 -7.06 6.02
CA LEU A 63 -0.08 -7.89 6.77
C LEU A 63 -0.04 -9.33 6.24
N GLY A 64 -1.20 -9.96 6.06
CA GLY A 64 -1.29 -11.31 5.51
C GLY A 64 -0.69 -11.39 4.10
N LEU A 65 -1.00 -10.43 3.24
CA LEU A 65 -0.49 -10.40 1.87
C LEU A 65 1.03 -10.29 1.84
N ALA A 66 1.64 -9.50 2.72
CA ALA A 66 3.09 -9.41 2.83
C ALA A 66 3.74 -10.77 3.10
N PHE A 67 3.21 -11.54 4.06
CA PHE A 67 3.75 -12.85 4.38
C PHE A 67 3.47 -13.90 3.31
N VAL A 68 2.29 -13.88 2.68
CA VAL A 68 1.97 -14.80 1.58
C VAL A 68 2.88 -14.53 0.38
N VAL A 69 3.03 -13.28 -0.04
CA VAL A 69 3.96 -12.89 -1.12
C VAL A 69 5.38 -13.32 -0.77
N ALA A 70 5.85 -13.00 0.43
CA ALA A 70 7.19 -13.38 0.88
C ALA A 70 7.40 -14.90 0.88
N ARG A 71 6.42 -15.67 1.36
CA ARG A 71 6.45 -17.14 1.35
C ARG A 71 6.59 -17.68 -0.07
N ARG A 72 5.76 -17.21 -1.00
CA ARG A 72 5.76 -17.70 -2.37
C ARG A 72 7.04 -17.32 -3.13
N LEU A 73 7.64 -16.18 -2.80
CA LEU A 73 8.96 -15.79 -3.30
C LEU A 73 10.07 -16.70 -2.72
N ALA A 74 10.00 -17.05 -1.45
CA ALA A 74 10.92 -18.01 -0.83
C ALA A 74 10.78 -19.42 -1.44
N ASP A 75 9.56 -19.86 -1.76
CA ASP A 75 9.28 -21.14 -2.43
C ASP A 75 9.98 -21.27 -3.80
N ILE A 76 10.22 -20.16 -4.49
CA ILE A 76 10.94 -20.10 -5.78
C ILE A 76 12.43 -19.74 -5.63
N GLY A 77 12.96 -19.91 -4.42
CA GLY A 77 14.39 -19.87 -4.10
C GLY A 77 14.97 -18.48 -3.85
N LEU A 78 14.15 -17.47 -3.52
CA LEU A 78 14.64 -16.16 -3.11
C LEU A 78 14.97 -16.14 -1.61
N ASP A 79 15.99 -15.37 -1.23
CA ASP A 79 16.23 -14.99 0.16
C ASP A 79 15.29 -13.82 0.50
N VAL A 80 14.30 -14.05 1.38
CA VAL A 80 13.20 -13.11 1.63
C VAL A 80 12.94 -12.94 3.12
N SER A 81 12.66 -11.70 3.52
CA SER A 81 12.14 -11.36 4.85
C SER A 81 11.03 -10.33 4.74
N VAL A 82 10.16 -10.27 5.76
CA VAL A 82 9.15 -9.20 5.87
C VAL A 82 9.68 -8.10 6.79
N THR A 83 9.66 -6.85 6.36
CA THR A 83 9.92 -5.71 7.25
C THR A 83 8.64 -4.91 7.42
N CYS A 84 8.24 -4.69 8.67
CA CYS A 84 7.11 -3.84 9.02
C CYS A 84 7.64 -2.54 9.59
N ASP A 85 7.57 -1.48 8.79
CA ASP A 85 7.97 -0.13 9.17
C ASP A 85 6.85 0.54 9.97
N LEU A 86 7.14 0.81 11.24
CA LEU A 86 6.21 1.44 12.17
C LEU A 86 6.35 2.97 12.09
N TRP A 87 5.31 3.61 11.55
CA TRP A 87 5.23 5.06 11.48
C TRP A 87 4.70 5.65 12.80
N ASP A 88 5.57 5.66 13.81
CA ASP A 88 5.27 5.95 15.22
C ASP A 88 5.09 7.44 15.54
N ARG A 89 5.73 8.33 14.77
CA ARG A 89 5.64 9.79 14.95
C ARG A 89 4.60 10.47 14.06
N ALA A 90 3.71 9.68 13.46
CA ALA A 90 2.62 10.17 12.65
C ALA A 90 1.61 11.02 13.45
N LYS A 91 0.67 11.64 12.72
CA LYS A 91 -0.26 12.69 13.18
C LYS A 91 -1.04 12.30 14.46
N GLY A 92 -0.83 13.06 15.54
CA GLY A 92 -1.69 13.11 16.73
C GLY A 92 -2.62 14.33 16.72
N GLU A 93 -2.69 15.06 17.84
CA GLU A 93 -3.51 16.28 17.99
C GLU A 93 -2.93 17.46 17.21
N GLN A 94 -3.81 18.37 16.77
CA GLN A 94 -3.44 19.58 16.04
C GLN A 94 -3.89 20.83 16.80
N TYR A 95 -3.08 21.87 16.71
CA TYR A 95 -3.32 23.18 17.31
C TYR A 95 -3.03 24.25 16.27
N THR A 96 -3.72 25.38 16.35
CA THR A 96 -3.38 26.56 15.54
C THR A 96 -2.87 27.63 16.49
N ILE A 97 -1.65 28.09 16.28
CA ILE A 97 -0.99 29.14 17.07
C ILE A 97 -0.51 30.19 16.07
N ASP A 98 -1.01 31.42 16.20
CA ASP A 98 -0.69 32.55 15.32
C ASP A 98 -0.85 32.23 13.82
N GLY A 99 -1.94 31.54 13.48
CA GLY A 99 -2.25 31.15 12.09
C GLY A 99 -1.42 29.99 11.54
N VAL A 100 -0.53 29.40 12.34
CA VAL A 100 0.34 28.28 11.96
C VAL A 100 -0.17 27.01 12.62
N VAL A 101 -0.23 25.92 11.85
CA VAL A 101 -0.73 24.64 12.34
C VAL A 101 0.41 23.82 12.92
N TYR A 102 0.29 23.49 14.20
CA TYR A 102 1.22 22.62 14.92
C TYR A 102 0.55 21.28 15.26
N GLN A 103 1.36 20.26 15.53
CA GLN A 103 0.89 18.95 15.97
C GLN A 103 1.82 18.33 17.03
N ARG A 104 1.29 17.37 17.78
CA ARG A 104 2.06 16.44 18.62
C ARG A 104 1.94 15.02 18.08
N SER A 105 2.97 14.19 18.27
CA SER A 105 3.00 12.84 17.70
C SER A 105 2.14 11.86 18.52
N LEU A 106 1.81 10.72 17.92
CA LEU A 106 1.08 9.64 18.61
C LEU A 106 1.88 8.99 19.74
N ARG A 107 3.21 8.89 19.57
CA ARG A 107 4.13 8.40 20.59
C ARG A 107 4.07 9.26 21.86
N ASP A 108 3.97 10.57 21.71
CA ASP A 108 3.86 11.51 22.84
C ASP A 108 2.57 11.33 23.66
N LYS A 109 1.57 10.62 23.12
CA LYS A 109 0.27 10.38 23.75
C LYS A 109 0.09 8.96 24.30
N GLY A 110 1.05 8.05 24.10
CA GLY A 110 0.94 6.66 24.55
C GLY A 110 0.02 5.77 23.70
N THR A 111 -0.66 6.32 22.68
CA THR A 111 -1.59 5.57 21.81
C THR A 111 -0.87 4.47 21.03
N PHE A 112 0.36 4.76 20.58
CA PHE A 112 1.22 3.80 19.91
C PHE A 112 1.48 2.57 20.78
N GLN A 113 1.91 2.78 22.03
CA GLN A 113 2.24 1.72 22.99
C GLN A 113 1.01 0.87 23.34
N ARG A 114 -0.18 1.46 23.36
CA ARG A 114 -1.43 0.75 23.62
C ARG A 114 -1.72 -0.31 22.56
N TYR A 115 -1.50 -0.02 21.28
CA TYR A 115 -1.90 -0.90 20.19
C TYR A 115 -0.78 -1.75 19.62
N LEU A 116 0.49 -1.36 19.80
CA LEU A 116 1.65 -2.11 19.31
C LEU A 116 1.60 -3.62 19.65
N PRO A 117 1.21 -4.06 20.86
CA PRO A 117 1.14 -5.50 21.17
C PRO A 117 0.27 -6.31 20.21
N HIS A 118 -0.84 -5.74 19.72
CA HIS A 118 -1.70 -6.42 18.74
C HIS A 118 -0.97 -6.68 17.43
N TYR A 119 -0.20 -5.70 16.94
CA TYR A 119 0.57 -5.83 15.71
C TYR A 119 1.71 -6.84 15.87
N VAL A 120 2.41 -6.81 17.00
CA VAL A 120 3.46 -7.80 17.34
C VAL A 120 2.91 -9.22 17.34
N GLU A 121 1.75 -9.44 17.98
CA GLU A 121 1.10 -10.76 18.02
C GLU A 121 0.73 -11.26 16.61
N ILE A 122 0.14 -10.40 15.78
CA ILE A 122 -0.22 -10.75 14.40
C ILE A 122 1.02 -11.11 13.58
N LEU A 123 2.08 -10.31 13.68
CA LEU A 123 3.33 -10.55 12.94
C LEU A 123 3.99 -11.87 13.36
N SER A 124 4.06 -12.16 14.67
CA SER A 124 4.56 -13.45 15.17
C SER A 124 3.73 -14.61 14.63
N THR A 125 2.40 -14.50 14.67
CA THR A 125 1.48 -15.53 14.14
C THR A 125 1.71 -15.80 12.66
N LEU A 126 1.84 -14.75 11.84
CA LEU A 126 2.09 -14.87 10.41
C LEU A 126 3.49 -15.43 10.12
N SER A 127 4.49 -15.00 10.88
CA SER A 127 5.87 -15.46 10.76
C SER A 127 6.00 -16.95 11.07
N GLU A 128 5.34 -17.43 12.12
CA GLU A 128 5.27 -18.85 12.45
C GLU A 128 4.53 -19.65 11.38
N ARG A 129 3.35 -19.17 10.95
CA ARG A 129 2.52 -19.83 9.93
C ARG A 129 3.26 -20.01 8.61
N TYR A 130 3.87 -18.94 8.11
CA TYR A 130 4.50 -18.93 6.78
C TYR A 130 5.99 -19.28 6.82
N ARG A 131 6.59 -19.40 8.01
CA ARG A 131 8.02 -19.64 8.20
C ARG A 131 8.88 -18.61 7.46
N VAL A 132 8.48 -17.34 7.54
CA VAL A 132 9.19 -16.21 6.95
C VAL A 132 9.65 -15.32 8.09
N PRO A 133 10.94 -14.98 8.19
CA PRO A 133 11.44 -14.10 9.23
C PRO A 133 10.87 -12.69 9.04
N HIS A 134 10.64 -11.99 10.14
CA HIS A 134 10.16 -10.62 10.10
C HIS A 134 11.00 -9.69 10.99
N HIS A 135 11.05 -8.42 10.60
CA HIS A 135 11.66 -7.34 11.36
C HIS A 135 10.64 -6.23 11.60
N LEU A 136 10.63 -5.72 12.83
CA LEU A 136 9.88 -4.51 13.19
C LEU A 136 10.87 -3.36 13.24
N ARG A 137 10.68 -2.36 12.37
CA ARG A 137 11.58 -1.21 12.29
C ARG A 137 10.83 0.06 12.65
N MET A 138 11.36 0.83 13.59
CA MET A 138 10.80 2.15 13.93
C MET A 138 11.21 3.18 12.88
N GLU A 139 10.43 4.26 12.72
CA GLU A 139 10.80 5.37 11.81
C GLU A 139 12.18 5.94 12.15
N GLU A 140 12.52 6.02 13.45
CA GLU A 140 13.83 6.46 13.92
C GLU A 140 14.98 5.55 13.45
N GLU A 141 14.78 4.24 13.47
CA GLU A 141 15.75 3.25 13.00
C GLU A 141 15.88 3.32 11.48
N PHE A 142 14.76 3.43 10.76
CA PHE A 142 14.77 3.62 9.30
C PHE A 142 15.59 4.86 8.91
N LEU A 143 15.33 5.99 9.57
CA LEU A 143 16.05 7.24 9.28
C LEU A 143 17.50 7.26 9.76
N SER A 144 17.94 6.25 10.50
CA SER A 144 19.33 6.06 10.91
C SER A 144 20.17 5.28 9.88
N ASN A 145 19.56 4.81 8.78
CA ASN A 145 20.32 4.13 7.72
C ASN A 145 21.32 5.07 7.03
N ARG A 146 22.48 4.52 6.64
CA ARG A 146 23.63 5.26 6.10
C ARG A 146 23.34 5.99 4.78
N GLU A 147 22.32 5.57 4.03
CA GLU A 147 21.91 6.16 2.76
C GLU A 147 21.01 7.39 2.96
N ILE A 148 20.31 7.49 4.11
CA ILE A 148 19.35 8.56 4.41
C ILE A 148 19.96 9.96 4.36
N PRO A 149 21.18 10.21 4.88
CA PRO A 149 21.83 11.52 4.75
C PRO A 149 21.86 12.06 3.31
N SER A 150 22.19 11.19 2.35
CA SER A 150 22.23 11.58 0.93
C SER A 150 20.83 11.87 0.38
N VAL A 151 19.83 11.07 0.77
CA VAL A 151 18.41 11.28 0.39
C VAL A 151 17.91 12.62 0.91
N LEU A 152 18.14 12.93 2.18
CA LEU A 152 17.68 14.17 2.80
C LEU A 152 18.35 15.39 2.18
N ARG A 153 19.66 15.31 1.94
CA ARG A 153 20.40 16.40 1.30
C ARG A 153 19.85 16.70 -0.09
N ASP A 154 19.62 15.67 -0.91
CA ASP A 154 19.07 15.83 -2.27
C ASP A 154 17.66 16.43 -2.24
N LEU A 155 16.80 15.98 -1.31
CA LEU A 155 15.46 16.53 -1.12
C LEU A 155 15.50 18.00 -0.70
N ILE A 156 16.41 18.39 0.19
CA ILE A 156 16.54 19.78 0.67
C ILE A 156 17.07 20.70 -0.42
N LEU A 157 18.08 20.26 -1.17
CA LEU A 157 18.63 21.03 -2.29
C LEU A 157 17.59 21.26 -3.39
N ASN A 158 16.69 20.29 -3.60
CA ASN A 158 15.63 20.35 -4.62
C ASN A 158 14.24 20.66 -4.03
N ARG A 159 14.17 21.19 -2.81
CA ARG A 159 12.91 21.34 -2.05
C ARG A 159 11.82 22.12 -2.77
N GLU A 160 12.17 23.17 -3.51
CA GLU A 160 11.19 23.98 -4.26
C GLU A 160 10.61 23.22 -5.44
N PHE A 161 11.41 22.37 -6.08
CA PHE A 161 10.94 21.50 -7.14
C PHE A 161 9.93 20.49 -6.60
N TYR A 162 10.30 19.73 -5.57
CA TYR A 162 9.41 18.74 -4.97
C TYR A 162 8.18 19.38 -4.32
N GLY A 163 8.33 20.53 -3.66
CA GLY A 163 7.26 21.27 -2.99
C GLY A 163 6.10 21.61 -3.93
N ARG A 164 6.40 22.00 -5.17
CA ARG A 164 5.38 22.31 -6.20
C ARG A 164 4.50 21.12 -6.56
N TYR A 165 5.00 19.89 -6.46
CA TYR A 165 4.25 18.68 -6.83
C TYR A 165 3.67 17.94 -5.63
N LEU A 166 4.43 17.80 -4.55
CA LEU A 166 4.00 17.07 -3.34
C LEU A 166 3.08 17.89 -2.43
N ALA A 167 3.09 19.22 -2.60
CA ALA A 167 2.30 20.16 -1.81
C ALA A 167 1.87 21.38 -2.64
N PRO A 168 1.12 21.21 -3.76
CA PRO A 168 0.85 22.28 -4.72
C PRO A 168 0.18 23.51 -4.11
N GLY A 169 -0.66 23.35 -3.09
CA GLY A 169 -1.30 24.46 -2.39
C GLY A 169 -0.37 25.29 -1.48
N ARG A 170 0.87 24.84 -1.23
CA ARG A 170 1.83 25.52 -0.34
C ARG A 170 3.22 25.70 -0.96
N ALA A 171 3.56 24.90 -1.97
CA ALA A 171 4.89 24.81 -2.57
C ALA A 171 6.04 24.55 -1.57
N ALA A 172 5.72 24.05 -0.36
CA ALA A 172 6.67 23.79 0.71
C ALA A 172 6.62 22.32 1.12
N LEU A 173 7.79 21.71 1.34
CA LEU A 173 7.89 20.36 1.84
C LEU A 173 7.62 20.31 3.34
N ALA A 174 6.75 19.39 3.76
CA ALA A 174 6.48 19.11 5.16
C ALA A 174 7.62 18.26 5.79
N ILE A 175 8.85 18.78 5.72
CA ILE A 175 9.99 18.33 6.50
C ILE A 175 9.80 18.90 7.90
N ARG A 176 9.85 18.04 8.91
CA ARG A 176 9.42 18.38 10.28
C ARG A 176 10.44 17.87 11.28
N ALA A 177 10.42 18.45 12.47
CA ALA A 177 11.05 17.87 13.66
C ALA A 177 10.33 18.36 14.92
N GLY A 178 10.31 17.53 15.95
CA GLY A 178 9.73 17.90 17.25
C GLY A 178 10.63 18.85 18.01
N CYS A 179 10.06 19.85 18.66
CA CYS A 179 10.79 20.68 19.62
C CYS A 179 11.41 19.79 20.72
N PRO A 180 12.73 19.87 20.97
CA PRO A 180 13.39 19.05 21.99
C PRO A 180 12.83 19.22 23.40
N THR A 181 12.18 20.36 23.68
CA THR A 181 11.62 20.66 25.01
C THR A 181 10.17 20.22 25.17
N CYS A 182 9.31 20.38 24.15
CA CYS A 182 7.87 20.14 24.29
C CYS A 182 7.24 19.24 23.23
N GLY A 183 8.03 18.71 22.30
CA GLY A 183 7.59 17.79 21.25
C GLY A 183 6.68 18.41 20.19
N LEU A 184 6.41 19.72 20.24
CA LEU A 184 5.54 20.39 19.28
C LEU A 184 6.23 20.47 17.91
N VAL A 185 5.48 20.15 16.86
CA VAL A 185 5.96 20.08 15.47
C VAL A 185 5.13 21.03 14.60
N GLU A 186 5.77 21.89 13.80
CA GLU A 186 5.04 22.66 12.78
C GLU A 186 4.65 21.73 11.62
N LYS A 187 3.39 21.75 11.21
CA LYS A 187 2.82 20.69 10.37
C LYS A 187 3.22 20.80 8.90
N TYR A 188 3.48 21.98 8.35
CA TYR A 188 3.60 22.16 6.91
C TYR A 188 5.01 22.52 6.42
N GLY A 189 5.98 22.62 7.32
CA GLY A 189 7.36 23.04 7.03
C GLY A 189 7.49 24.51 6.61
N THR A 190 6.50 25.35 6.94
CA THR A 190 6.39 26.71 6.39
C THR A 190 7.35 27.72 7.03
N LYS A 191 7.84 27.43 8.25
CA LYS A 191 8.78 28.27 9.00
C LYS A 191 10.22 27.76 8.97
N ASN A 192 10.47 26.69 8.21
CA ASN A 192 11.78 26.05 8.15
C ASN A 192 12.79 26.96 7.45
N ILE A 193 14.01 26.98 7.98
CA ILE A 193 15.17 27.58 7.32
C ILE A 193 16.11 26.44 6.94
N TYR A 194 16.61 26.47 5.71
CA TYR A 194 17.46 25.43 5.16
C TYR A 194 18.87 25.98 4.93
N ALA A 195 19.90 25.24 5.32
CA ALA A 195 21.26 25.57 4.91
C ALA A 195 21.40 25.45 3.38
N GLU A 196 22.17 26.35 2.77
CA GLU A 196 22.33 26.39 1.30
C GLU A 196 22.90 25.09 0.72
N ASP A 197 23.78 24.42 1.47
CA ASP A 197 24.41 23.16 1.09
C ASP A 197 23.59 21.91 1.44
N GLY A 198 22.41 22.10 2.05
CA GLY A 198 21.53 21.05 2.52
C GLY A 198 22.01 20.30 3.76
N SER A 199 23.00 20.83 4.49
CA SER A 199 23.60 20.18 5.67
C SER A 199 22.72 20.20 6.93
N SER A 200 21.76 21.11 7.01
CA SER A 200 20.90 21.26 8.19
C SER A 200 19.57 21.95 7.88
N VAL A 201 18.62 21.75 8.78
CA VAL A 201 17.32 22.44 8.77
C VAL A 201 17.05 23.02 10.17
N SER A 202 16.68 24.29 10.22
CA SER A 202 16.23 24.97 11.43
C SER A 202 14.70 25.04 11.46
N PHE A 203 14.14 24.67 12.60
CA PHE A 203 12.72 24.67 12.91
C PHE A 203 12.40 25.74 13.96
N GLU A 204 11.12 26.02 14.18
CA GLU A 204 10.66 27.05 15.13
C GLU A 204 9.55 26.50 16.05
N CYS A 205 9.83 26.51 17.35
CA CYS A 205 8.82 26.31 18.38
C CYS A 205 8.28 27.68 18.84
N PRO A 206 6.96 27.89 18.88
CA PRO A 206 6.37 29.16 19.31
C PRO A 206 6.64 29.48 20.80
N THR A 207 7.02 28.47 21.59
CA THR A 207 7.30 28.63 23.04
C THR A 207 8.79 28.62 23.36
N HIS A 208 9.59 27.83 22.65
CA HIS A 208 11.01 27.59 22.98
C HIS A 208 12.00 28.16 21.95
N GLY A 209 11.51 28.81 20.90
CA GLY A 209 12.34 29.43 19.87
C GLY A 209 12.87 28.44 18.83
N ARG A 210 13.96 28.84 18.15
CA ARG A 210 14.56 28.08 17.04
C ARG A 210 15.48 26.97 17.53
N PHE A 211 15.48 25.87 16.80
CA PHE A 211 16.37 24.73 16.99
C PHE A 211 16.70 24.13 15.62
N SER A 212 17.80 23.39 15.49
CA SER A 212 18.28 22.87 14.21
C SER A 212 18.73 21.43 14.34
N PHE A 213 18.63 20.68 13.24
CA PHE A 213 19.17 19.33 13.14
C PHE A 213 20.03 19.17 11.88
N SER A 214 21.09 18.38 12.01
CA SER A 214 22.01 17.99 10.94
C SER A 214 21.41 16.89 10.07
N THR A 215 21.49 17.06 8.75
CA THR A 215 21.10 16.03 7.76
C THR A 215 22.17 14.95 7.59
N GLN A 216 23.31 15.07 8.27
CA GLN A 216 24.39 14.08 8.26
C GLN A 216 24.33 13.16 9.46
N THR A 217 24.08 13.73 10.65
CA THR A 217 24.27 13.03 11.93
C THR A 217 22.97 12.86 12.72
N GLU A 218 21.91 13.60 12.38
CA GLU A 218 20.66 13.66 13.16
C GLU A 218 19.43 13.40 12.27
N CYS A 219 19.60 12.60 11.20
CA CYS A 219 18.54 12.22 10.27
C CYS A 219 17.31 11.63 10.98
N ASN A 220 17.54 10.91 12.07
CA ASN A 220 16.51 10.28 12.88
C ASN A 220 15.58 11.28 13.59
N GLN A 221 15.95 12.57 13.68
CA GLN A 221 15.11 13.63 14.25
C GLN A 221 14.05 14.14 13.28
N PHE A 222 14.23 13.90 11.98
CA PHE A 222 13.31 14.38 10.96
C PHE A 222 12.04 13.54 10.90
N GLN A 223 10.93 14.20 10.57
CA GLN A 223 9.61 13.60 10.38
C GLN A 223 9.03 14.11 9.07
N PHE A 224 8.15 13.32 8.46
CA PHE A 224 7.56 13.63 7.16
C PHE A 224 6.04 13.50 7.18
N ASN A 225 5.36 14.04 6.17
CA ASN A 225 3.98 13.64 5.89
C ASN A 225 3.96 12.42 4.95
N CYS A 226 2.78 11.85 4.71
CA CYS A 226 2.64 10.57 4.04
C CYS A 226 3.29 10.57 2.64
N GLN A 227 2.97 11.57 1.82
CA GLN A 227 3.53 11.62 0.47
C GLN A 227 5.04 11.85 0.44
N LEU A 228 5.59 12.66 1.35
CA LEU A 228 7.02 12.92 1.40
C LEU A 228 7.77 11.72 1.98
N PHE A 229 7.22 11.04 2.99
CA PHE A 229 7.80 9.82 3.55
C PHE A 229 7.88 8.71 2.49
N ASN A 230 6.81 8.56 1.70
CA ASN A 230 6.76 7.61 0.60
C ASN A 230 7.85 7.90 -0.45
N LEU A 231 8.12 9.19 -0.76
CA LEU A 231 9.25 9.56 -1.62
C LEU A 231 10.62 9.31 -0.98
N VAL A 232 10.78 9.60 0.32
CA VAL A 232 12.01 9.29 1.07
C VAL A 232 12.33 7.80 0.99
N LEU A 233 11.32 6.94 1.15
CA LEU A 233 11.47 5.49 1.01
C LEU A 233 11.88 5.09 -0.40
N GLY A 234 11.18 5.56 -1.44
CA GLY A 234 11.54 5.25 -2.82
C GLY A 234 12.98 5.64 -3.16
N LEU A 235 13.37 6.87 -2.79
CA LEU A 235 14.74 7.36 -2.98
C LEU A 235 15.76 6.56 -2.17
N PHE A 236 15.44 6.17 -0.94
CA PHE A 236 16.28 5.29 -0.14
C PHE A 236 16.51 3.95 -0.85
N TYR A 237 15.45 3.30 -1.35
CA TYR A 237 15.56 2.00 -1.99
C TYR A 237 16.27 2.03 -3.35
N GLU A 238 16.36 3.17 -4.04
CA GLU A 238 17.24 3.31 -5.21
C GLU A 238 18.73 3.20 -4.86
N ARG A 239 19.09 3.51 -3.60
CA ARG A 239 20.48 3.59 -3.12
C ARG A 239 20.95 2.32 -2.41
N VAL A 240 20.05 1.43 -2.00
CA VAL A 240 20.43 0.17 -1.35
C VAL A 240 20.84 -0.91 -2.37
N SER A 241 21.58 -1.90 -1.89
CA SER A 241 22.08 -3.02 -2.70
C SER A 241 21.17 -4.25 -2.71
N TYR A 242 20.06 -4.23 -1.97
CA TYR A 242 19.14 -5.35 -1.85
C TYR A 242 17.82 -5.06 -2.58
N ASN A 243 17.02 -6.10 -2.86
CA ASN A 243 15.74 -5.94 -3.53
C ASN A 243 14.65 -5.56 -2.54
N TRP A 244 13.60 -4.91 -3.04
CA TRP A 244 12.49 -4.47 -2.23
C TRP A 244 11.16 -4.59 -2.99
N ILE A 245 10.13 -4.98 -2.26
CA ILE A 245 8.73 -5.00 -2.71
C ILE A 245 7.89 -4.35 -1.61
N GLU A 246 7.15 -3.29 -1.93
CA GLU A 246 6.19 -2.70 -1.00
C GLU A 246 4.85 -3.40 -1.07
N ILE A 247 4.24 -3.64 0.08
CA ILE A 247 2.83 -3.98 0.20
C ILE A 247 2.06 -2.75 0.65
N CYS A 248 1.18 -2.27 -0.22
CA CYS A 248 0.41 -1.05 0.03
C CYS A 248 -1.08 -1.30 -0.17
N GLY A 249 -1.95 -0.54 0.51
CA GLY A 249 -3.38 -0.56 0.18
C GLY A 249 -3.62 0.01 -1.22
N SER A 250 -4.54 -0.58 -1.99
CA SER A 250 -4.91 -0.07 -3.33
C SER A 250 -5.54 1.33 -3.31
N ASP A 251 -5.87 1.87 -2.14
CA ASP A 251 -6.27 3.28 -1.99
C ASP A 251 -5.16 4.29 -2.29
N TYR A 252 -3.89 3.84 -2.27
CA TYR A 252 -2.77 4.65 -2.74
C TYR A 252 -2.46 4.43 -4.23
N ALA A 253 -3.07 3.45 -4.90
CA ALA A 253 -2.72 3.08 -6.27
C ALA A 253 -3.08 4.14 -7.33
N GLY A 254 -2.61 3.91 -8.56
CA GLY A 254 -2.91 4.73 -9.73
C GLY A 254 -2.26 6.11 -9.64
N PHE A 255 -3.04 7.14 -10.00
CA PHE A 255 -2.55 8.51 -10.16
C PHE A 255 -1.80 9.05 -8.94
N TRP A 256 -2.16 8.63 -7.71
CA TRP A 256 -1.50 9.09 -6.50
C TRP A 256 -0.03 8.60 -6.44
N GLN A 257 0.22 7.30 -6.54
CA GLN A 257 1.60 6.77 -6.56
C GLN A 257 2.35 7.19 -7.83
N GLU A 258 1.69 7.21 -8.98
CA GLU A 258 2.31 7.62 -10.25
C GLU A 258 2.87 9.06 -10.18
N GLN A 259 2.08 9.99 -9.66
CA GLN A 259 2.46 11.41 -9.64
C GLN A 259 3.30 11.81 -8.43
N LEU A 260 3.10 11.18 -7.27
CA LEU A 260 3.75 11.59 -6.03
C LEU A 260 4.99 10.75 -5.69
N LEU A 261 5.18 9.62 -6.37
CA LEU A 261 6.34 8.76 -6.17
C LEU A 261 7.06 8.43 -7.47
N TRP A 262 6.47 7.60 -8.35
CA TRP A 262 7.18 7.01 -9.49
C TRP A 262 7.78 8.04 -10.43
N ARG A 263 7.09 9.16 -10.66
CA ARG A 263 7.60 10.26 -11.50
C ARG A 263 8.95 10.83 -11.04
N PHE A 264 9.29 10.68 -9.76
CA PHE A 264 10.52 11.23 -9.18
C PHE A 264 11.64 10.20 -9.03
N LEU A 265 11.36 8.93 -9.32
CA LEU A 265 12.35 7.86 -9.23
C LEU A 265 12.96 7.63 -10.60
N SER A 266 14.25 7.32 -10.62
CA SER A 266 14.97 6.86 -11.82
C SER A 266 14.52 5.47 -12.25
N LYS A 267 14.03 4.65 -11.32
CA LYS A 267 13.48 3.31 -11.58
C LYS A 267 12.15 3.13 -10.85
N PRO A 268 11.15 2.49 -11.49
CA PRO A 268 9.91 2.18 -10.81
C PRO A 268 10.20 1.17 -9.69
N ILE A 269 9.61 1.45 -8.54
CA ILE A 269 9.67 0.56 -7.40
C ILE A 269 8.54 -0.47 -7.50
N THR A 270 8.79 -1.71 -7.07
CA THR A 270 7.77 -2.78 -7.12
C THR A 270 6.79 -2.63 -5.96
N ILE A 271 5.52 -2.37 -6.26
CA ILE A 271 4.45 -2.27 -5.28
C ILE A 271 3.39 -3.34 -5.60
N VAL A 272 3.04 -4.14 -4.60
CA VAL A 272 1.90 -5.05 -4.63
C VAL A 272 0.76 -4.44 -3.82
N TYR A 273 -0.36 -4.18 -4.49
CA TYR A 273 -1.50 -3.55 -3.83
C TYR A 273 -2.44 -4.58 -3.22
N THR A 274 -2.75 -4.41 -1.94
CA THR A 274 -3.81 -5.16 -1.28
C THR A 274 -5.16 -4.70 -1.83
N PRO A 275 -6.08 -5.64 -2.11
CA PRO A 275 -7.43 -5.34 -2.59
C PRO A 275 -8.16 -4.30 -1.73
N LEU A 276 -8.91 -3.41 -2.38
CA LEU A 276 -9.70 -2.40 -1.66
C LEU A 276 -10.87 -3.08 -0.96
N ILE A 277 -10.99 -2.87 0.35
CA ILE A 277 -12.14 -3.30 1.12
C ILE A 277 -13.12 -2.13 1.25
N SER A 278 -14.32 -2.32 0.72
CA SER A 278 -15.39 -1.31 0.66
C SER A 278 -16.60 -1.70 1.51
N ASP A 279 -17.39 -0.73 1.96
CA ASP A 279 -18.70 -0.99 2.54
C ASP A 279 -19.81 -1.09 1.49
N TRP A 280 -21.05 -1.20 1.95
CA TRP A 280 -22.24 -1.26 1.11
C TRP A 280 -22.39 -0.06 0.16
N SER A 281 -21.80 1.09 0.49
CA SER A 281 -21.86 2.29 -0.36
C SER A 281 -20.74 2.32 -1.41
N GLY A 282 -19.83 1.34 -1.39
CA GLY A 282 -18.60 1.36 -2.18
C GLY A 282 -17.50 2.22 -1.55
N SER A 283 -17.73 2.79 -0.36
CA SER A 283 -16.74 3.60 0.34
C SER A 283 -15.67 2.72 0.96
N LYS A 284 -14.40 3.12 0.86
CA LYS A 284 -13.30 2.48 1.58
C LYS A 284 -13.59 2.50 3.08
N ILE A 285 -13.37 1.37 3.76
CA ILE A 285 -13.35 1.39 5.22
C ILE A 285 -12.09 2.14 5.71
N SER A 286 -12.31 3.33 6.27
CA SER A 286 -11.25 4.29 6.58
C SER A 286 -10.87 4.28 8.05
N LYS A 287 -9.56 4.20 8.26
CA LYS A 287 -8.94 4.31 9.57
C LYS A 287 -9.29 5.58 10.34
N SER A 288 -9.36 6.71 9.63
CA SER A 288 -9.62 8.01 10.25
C SER A 288 -11.03 8.14 10.81
N LEU A 289 -11.96 7.31 10.32
CA LEU A 289 -13.36 7.35 10.73
C LEU A 289 -13.61 6.49 11.97
N TYR A 290 -12.92 5.36 12.19
CA TYR A 290 -13.14 4.52 13.40
C TYR A 290 -12.88 5.25 14.73
N LEU A 291 -12.08 6.32 14.70
CA LEU A 291 -11.82 7.16 15.86
C LEU A 291 -12.99 8.10 16.21
N GLN A 292 -13.99 8.20 15.33
CA GLN A 292 -15.22 8.95 15.56
C GLN A 292 -16.29 8.00 16.10
N GLU A 293 -16.96 8.39 17.19
CA GLU A 293 -17.91 7.53 17.91
C GLU A 293 -19.04 6.99 17.02
N THR A 294 -19.49 7.79 16.05
CA THR A 294 -20.64 7.50 15.18
C THR A 294 -20.27 6.77 13.89
N ALA A 295 -18.99 6.66 13.54
CA ALA A 295 -18.59 6.01 12.30
C ALA A 295 -18.87 4.50 12.37
N TYR A 296 -19.39 3.95 11.26
CA TYR A 296 -19.66 2.53 11.11
C TYR A 296 -20.60 1.92 12.18
N HIS A 297 -21.46 2.73 12.78
CA HIS A 297 -22.45 2.26 13.78
C HIS A 297 -23.27 1.08 13.26
N TYR A 298 -23.68 1.13 11.99
CA TYR A 298 -24.42 0.06 11.33
C TYR A 298 -23.68 -1.30 11.33
N LEU A 299 -22.34 -1.31 11.28
CA LEU A 299 -21.56 -2.56 11.37
C LEU A 299 -21.58 -3.11 12.79
N ARG A 300 -21.55 -2.24 13.81
CA ARG A 300 -21.66 -2.66 15.21
C ARG A 300 -23.06 -3.23 15.49
N GLU A 301 -24.11 -2.54 15.02
CA GLU A 301 -25.50 -3.01 15.13
C GLU A 301 -25.73 -4.36 14.43
N ALA A 302 -25.03 -4.60 13.32
CA ALA A 302 -25.07 -5.87 12.60
C ALA A 302 -24.19 -6.98 13.21
N GLY A 303 -23.51 -6.74 14.35
CA GLY A 303 -22.61 -7.71 14.97
C GLY A 303 -21.32 -7.97 14.17
N GLN A 304 -20.87 -6.98 13.40
CA GLN A 304 -19.71 -7.06 12.50
C GLN A 304 -18.53 -6.21 12.99
N GLU A 305 -18.51 -5.81 14.27
CA GLU A 305 -17.44 -4.99 14.85
C GLU A 305 -16.06 -5.68 14.80
N TYR A 306 -16.03 -7.01 14.83
CA TYR A 306 -14.80 -7.79 14.71
C TYR A 306 -14.00 -7.51 13.42
N LEU A 307 -14.66 -7.04 12.35
CA LEU A 307 -14.00 -6.64 11.10
C LEU A 307 -13.30 -5.27 11.21
N LEU A 308 -13.67 -4.47 12.22
CA LEU A 308 -13.11 -3.15 12.48
C LEU A 308 -12.06 -3.17 13.59
N ASN A 309 -12.08 -4.19 14.44
CA ASN A 309 -11.24 -4.25 15.64
C ASN A 309 -10.75 -5.68 15.93
N TYR A 310 -9.45 -5.90 15.77
CA TYR A 310 -8.80 -7.17 16.07
C TYR A 310 -9.02 -7.68 17.50
N GLU A 311 -9.12 -6.80 18.50
CA GLU A 311 -9.40 -7.21 19.88
C GLU A 311 -10.80 -7.84 20.00
N VAL A 312 -11.79 -7.26 19.31
CA VAL A 312 -13.15 -7.81 19.23
C VAL A 312 -13.15 -9.13 18.46
N CYS A 313 -12.43 -9.19 17.33
CA CYS A 313 -12.20 -10.42 16.56
C CYS A 313 -11.66 -11.57 17.43
N ARG A 314 -10.69 -11.28 18.31
CA ARG A 314 -10.17 -12.26 19.25
C ARG A 314 -11.18 -12.65 20.32
N LYS A 315 -11.85 -11.68 20.94
CA LYS A 315 -12.84 -11.92 22.00
C LYS A 315 -14.01 -12.78 21.51
N GLU A 316 -14.42 -12.58 20.27
CA GLU A 316 -15.48 -13.36 19.62
C GLU A 316 -14.99 -14.71 19.07
N GLY A 317 -13.69 -15.02 19.16
CA GLY A 317 -13.13 -16.29 18.71
C GLY A 317 -13.19 -16.49 17.19
N LYS A 318 -13.19 -15.41 16.39
CA LYS A 318 -13.21 -15.51 14.93
C LYS A 318 -11.89 -16.09 14.42
N ASP A 319 -11.97 -17.13 13.58
CA ASP A 319 -10.79 -17.84 13.08
C ASP A 319 -10.14 -17.08 11.90
N LEU A 320 -9.01 -16.43 12.19
CA LEU A 320 -8.24 -15.71 11.18
C LEU A 320 -7.63 -16.61 10.10
N ASN A 321 -7.54 -17.92 10.30
CA ASN A 321 -7.11 -18.83 9.23
C ASN A 321 -8.04 -18.78 8.02
N THR A 322 -9.31 -18.44 8.22
CA THR A 322 -10.27 -18.19 7.13
C THR A 322 -9.82 -17.02 6.27
N LEU A 323 -9.39 -15.92 6.90
CA LEU A 323 -8.88 -14.74 6.19
C LEU A 323 -7.53 -15.04 5.52
N TRP A 324 -6.63 -15.74 6.21
CA TRP A 324 -5.33 -16.14 5.67
C TRP A 324 -5.45 -17.04 4.44
N GLY A 325 -6.37 -18.01 4.47
CA GLY A 325 -6.65 -18.87 3.32
C GLY A 325 -7.17 -18.08 2.12
N GLU A 326 -8.04 -17.10 2.33
CA GLU A 326 -8.50 -16.23 1.23
C GLU A 326 -7.35 -15.39 0.64
N ILE A 327 -6.44 -14.89 1.48
CA ILE A 327 -5.27 -14.11 1.02
C ILE A 327 -4.25 -14.99 0.29
N GLU A 328 -4.09 -16.25 0.69
CA GLU A 328 -3.30 -17.23 -0.07
C GLU A 328 -3.84 -17.37 -1.49
N LEU A 329 -5.16 -17.49 -1.64
CA LEU A 329 -5.81 -17.53 -2.95
C LEU A 329 -5.60 -16.23 -3.74
N TRP A 330 -5.46 -15.07 -3.10
CA TRP A 330 -5.14 -13.84 -3.84
C TRP A 330 -3.81 -13.95 -4.59
N VAL A 331 -2.80 -14.59 -4.01
CA VAL A 331 -1.49 -14.73 -4.65
C VAL A 331 -1.45 -15.92 -5.60
N ASP A 332 -2.12 -17.02 -5.22
CA ASP A 332 -2.12 -18.28 -5.99
C ASP A 332 -3.06 -18.21 -7.21
N GLU A 333 -4.14 -17.43 -7.11
CA GLU A 333 -5.11 -17.16 -8.16
C GLU A 333 -5.19 -15.63 -8.40
N PRO A 334 -4.22 -15.02 -9.10
CA PRO A 334 -4.00 -13.56 -9.02
C PRO A 334 -5.17 -12.72 -9.56
N PHE A 335 -6.09 -13.30 -10.32
CA PHE A 335 -7.36 -12.65 -10.67
C PHE A 335 -8.17 -12.21 -9.43
N ARG A 336 -7.96 -12.84 -8.27
CA ARG A 336 -8.49 -12.48 -6.96
C ARG A 336 -7.75 -11.33 -6.27
N LEU A 337 -6.47 -11.12 -6.60
CA LEU A 337 -5.73 -9.96 -6.11
C LEU A 337 -6.15 -8.67 -6.83
N PHE A 338 -6.42 -8.75 -8.13
CA PHE A 338 -6.76 -7.59 -8.97
C PHE A 338 -8.27 -7.26 -9.00
N ARG A 339 -8.92 -7.26 -7.83
CA ARG A 339 -10.35 -6.92 -7.66
C ARG A 339 -10.60 -6.17 -6.35
N GLY A 340 -11.79 -5.58 -6.22
CA GLY A 340 -12.30 -5.06 -4.96
C GLY A 340 -13.07 -6.13 -4.18
N TYR A 341 -13.13 -5.95 -2.86
CA TYR A 341 -13.95 -6.76 -1.95
C TYR A 341 -14.83 -5.86 -1.10
N SER A 342 -15.96 -6.40 -0.67
CA SER A 342 -16.82 -5.75 0.32
C SER A 342 -16.53 -6.28 1.71
N ILE A 343 -16.79 -5.49 2.74
CA ILE A 343 -16.75 -5.95 4.13
C ILE A 343 -17.78 -7.08 4.36
N HIS A 344 -18.89 -7.05 3.63
CA HIS A 344 -19.91 -8.09 3.66
C HIS A 344 -19.38 -9.42 3.11
N TYR A 345 -18.58 -9.42 2.04
CA TYR A 345 -17.91 -10.62 1.55
C TYR A 345 -17.04 -11.26 2.64
N LEU A 346 -16.22 -10.45 3.32
CA LEU A 346 -15.36 -10.94 4.40
C LEU A 346 -16.19 -11.46 5.59
N HIS A 347 -17.28 -10.78 5.95
CA HIS A 347 -18.23 -11.28 6.94
C HIS A 347 -18.74 -12.68 6.56
N LEU A 348 -19.27 -12.85 5.35
CA LEU A 348 -19.78 -14.13 4.87
C LEU A 348 -18.71 -15.24 4.87
N LEU A 349 -17.45 -14.91 4.55
CA LEU A 349 -16.33 -15.85 4.70
C LEU A 349 -16.18 -16.33 6.15
N PHE A 350 -16.16 -15.41 7.12
CA PHE A 350 -16.09 -15.76 8.54
C PHE A 350 -17.31 -16.57 9.03
N GLU A 351 -18.46 -16.40 8.41
CA GLU A 351 -19.67 -17.20 8.68
C GLU A 351 -19.69 -18.55 7.92
N GLY A 352 -18.59 -18.93 7.25
CA GLY A 352 -18.45 -20.20 6.56
C GLY A 352 -19.37 -20.34 5.34
N ARG A 353 -19.86 -19.23 4.79
CA ARG A 353 -20.72 -19.23 3.60
C ARG A 353 -19.87 -19.45 2.34
N SER A 354 -20.32 -20.35 1.48
CA SER A 354 -19.72 -20.51 0.15
C SER A 354 -20.10 -19.31 -0.72
N ILE A 355 -19.10 -18.63 -1.27
CA ILE A 355 -19.29 -17.47 -2.14
C ILE A 355 -18.70 -17.81 -3.50
N ASN A 356 -19.54 -17.79 -4.54
CA ASN A 356 -19.08 -18.04 -5.90
C ASN A 356 -18.50 -16.75 -6.48
N LEU A 357 -17.17 -16.64 -6.45
CA LEU A 357 -16.49 -15.65 -7.27
C LEU A 357 -16.61 -16.10 -8.73
N GLY A 358 -17.26 -15.31 -9.58
CA GLY A 358 -17.28 -15.57 -11.02
C GLY A 358 -15.86 -15.70 -11.55
N THR A 359 -15.51 -16.88 -12.06
CA THR A 359 -14.20 -17.16 -12.65
C THR A 359 -14.30 -17.12 -14.17
N ILE A 360 -13.28 -16.56 -14.83
CA ILE A 360 -13.18 -16.51 -16.30
C ILE A 360 -12.84 -17.90 -16.88
N HIS A 361 -12.33 -18.82 -16.04
CA HIS A 361 -11.56 -19.97 -16.49
C HIS A 361 -12.14 -21.33 -16.10
N GLN A 362 -13.46 -21.50 -16.05
CA GLN A 362 -14.07 -22.84 -16.11
C GLN A 362 -13.95 -23.51 -17.51
N GLY A 363 -12.99 -23.09 -18.33
CA GLY A 363 -12.51 -23.88 -19.47
C GLY A 363 -11.34 -24.72 -18.98
N GLY A 364 -11.50 -26.05 -18.98
CA GLY A 364 -10.48 -26.99 -18.52
C GLY A 364 -9.10 -26.71 -19.12
N ARG A 365 -8.05 -27.21 -18.45
CA ARG A 365 -6.68 -27.26 -19.00
C ARG A 365 -6.74 -27.65 -20.48
N VAL A 366 -6.58 -26.67 -21.36
CA VAL A 366 -6.35 -26.94 -22.78
C VAL A 366 -4.98 -27.61 -22.80
N SER A 367 -4.99 -28.93 -22.99
CA SER A 367 -3.80 -29.67 -23.38
C SER A 367 -3.12 -28.89 -24.49
N ARG A 368 -1.83 -28.58 -24.32
CA ARG A 368 -1.00 -27.92 -25.35
C ARG A 368 -1.42 -28.43 -26.72
N LEU A 369 -1.91 -27.52 -27.56
CA LEU A 369 -2.13 -27.82 -28.97
C LEU A 369 -0.82 -28.38 -29.53
N SER A 370 -0.90 -29.52 -30.19
CA SER A 370 0.24 -30.09 -30.89
C SER A 370 0.70 -29.12 -31.98
N LEU A 371 2.00 -29.14 -32.25
CA LEU A 371 2.69 -28.35 -33.29
C LEU A 371 2.09 -28.48 -34.70
N ASP A 372 1.13 -29.39 -34.91
CA ASP A 372 0.50 -29.67 -36.19
C ASP A 372 -0.72 -28.77 -36.50
N GLU A 373 -1.28 -28.05 -35.51
CA GLU A 373 -2.43 -27.16 -35.74
C GLU A 373 -2.02 -25.72 -36.11
N GLU A 374 -0.78 -25.32 -35.82
CA GLU A 374 -0.25 -23.98 -36.16
C GLU A 374 0.02 -23.79 -37.66
N THR A 375 0.21 -24.90 -38.39
CA THR A 375 0.43 -24.90 -39.85
C THR A 375 -0.87 -24.76 -40.64
N ALA A 376 -2.01 -25.24 -40.11
CA ALA A 376 -3.29 -25.16 -40.81
C ALA A 376 -3.84 -23.73 -40.86
N HIS A 377 -3.59 -22.91 -39.82
CA HIS A 377 -4.10 -21.55 -39.79
C HIS A 377 -3.34 -20.60 -40.74
N ASN A 378 -2.03 -20.81 -40.89
CA ASN A 378 -1.17 -20.02 -41.78
C ASN A 378 -1.35 -20.31 -43.28
N MET A 379 -1.91 -21.46 -43.67
CA MET A 379 -2.23 -21.73 -45.08
C MET A 379 -3.55 -21.09 -45.53
N SER A 380 -4.49 -20.81 -44.62
CA SER A 380 -5.78 -20.19 -44.97
C SER A 380 -5.68 -18.70 -45.35
N GLN A 381 -4.64 -17.99 -44.90
CA GLN A 381 -4.47 -16.56 -45.17
C GLN A 381 -3.68 -16.22 -46.44
N ARG A 382 -3.13 -17.21 -47.15
CA ARG A 382 -2.40 -16.98 -48.43
C ARG A 382 -3.26 -17.14 -49.69
N GLY A 383 -4.55 -17.42 -49.56
CA GLY A 383 -5.44 -17.77 -50.69
C GLY A 383 -6.25 -16.63 -51.32
N SER A 384 -6.05 -15.36 -50.96
CA SER A 384 -6.85 -14.26 -51.53
C SER A 384 -6.03 -13.02 -51.87
N ARG A 385 -5.27 -13.11 -52.96
CA ARG A 385 -4.95 -11.99 -53.85
C ARG A 385 -5.07 -12.49 -55.28
N ASP A 386 -6.10 -12.04 -55.98
CA ASP A 386 -6.02 -11.42 -57.31
C ASP A 386 -7.32 -11.60 -58.11
N CYS A 387 -7.78 -10.46 -58.65
CA CYS A 387 -8.69 -10.17 -59.77
C CYS A 387 -9.44 -8.88 -59.36
N GLY A 388 -9.25 -7.70 -59.92
CA GLY A 388 -8.85 -7.35 -61.26
C GLY A 388 -9.97 -6.54 -61.94
N ASN A 389 -9.79 -5.21 -61.95
CA ASN A 389 -10.13 -4.26 -63.01
C ASN A 389 -11.56 -3.66 -63.25
N MET A 390 -11.49 -2.35 -63.53
CA MET A 390 -12.34 -1.49 -64.41
C MET A 390 -13.70 -0.98 -63.88
N ASP A 391 -14.18 0.24 -64.16
CA ASP A 391 -13.67 1.52 -64.71
C ASP A 391 -14.86 2.52 -64.65
N ARG A 392 -14.56 3.84 -64.62
CA ARG A 392 -15.42 5.03 -64.91
C ARG A 392 -16.56 5.43 -63.93
N GLY A 393 -16.80 6.71 -63.65
CA GLY A 393 -16.31 7.93 -64.30
C GLY A 393 -16.76 9.23 -63.61
N ASP A 394 -16.35 10.31 -64.26
CA ASP A 394 -16.31 11.73 -63.87
C ASP A 394 -17.59 12.41 -63.34
N GLY A 395 -17.37 13.54 -62.64
CA GLY A 395 -18.41 14.55 -62.41
C GLY A 395 -17.98 15.75 -61.57
N ASN A 396 -17.40 16.76 -62.23
CA ASN A 396 -17.04 18.11 -61.75
C ASN A 396 -18.10 18.80 -60.86
N ALA A 397 -17.68 19.50 -59.80
CA ALA A 397 -17.48 20.96 -59.76
C ALA A 397 -16.83 21.37 -58.43
#